data_AF-R7PWR6-F1
#
_entry.id   AF-R7PWR6-F1
#
_cell.length_a   1.000
_cell.length_b   1.000
_cell.length_c   1.000
_cell.angle_alpha   90.00
_cell.angle_beta   90.00
_cell.angle_gamma   90.00
#
_symmetry.space_group_name_H-M   'P 1'
#
loop_
_entity.id
_entity.type
_entity.pdbx_description
1 polymer ?
#
loop_
_entity_poly.entity_id
_entity_poly.type
_entity_poly.pdbx_seq_one_letter_code
_entity_poly.pdbx_strand_id
1 'polypeptide(L)'
;MRSLVSDELEEELNKVQMDIANKDIPVLVIFEGGSGRVISRVVNELDRVLEPRGINYYHFDVEKNGPKAMARLLQCTPAKGEISMYDRSWYATAINRFEGDREDLDAALDVLNRFEEYLLDNGTFIIKVRLAVTPEIMKEYADEYRPYTAMNGTFLSVDRIDHFKYYSLMDDVVAKTDTKRAPWDTVRVGHVEKTVNDAVKVLLKRFKQCIKDDSWKESVKCGIDKVYENPREGLELDRTTDGFKKEMGALSEELERLQILLAVSGRSVILGFEGWDAAGKGGCIKHISHALNPRGYRVARVGKPTDEDYAHTYLWRFCRSLPGPGHISIFDRTWYGRMMVEPIEGFCTKEEYQRSAAEINTFESMLSDSGAIIIKFWLDIDKDTQLQRFNDRKADPLKQWKLTDEDWRNREKWDIYEEYIDAMISSTNTPYAPWVVVPANNKKYAQLTVMRTLVGVLRRELES
;
A
#
# COMPACT_ATOMS: atom_id res chain seq x y z
N MET A 1 7.63 -29.50 -26.50
CA MET A 1 7.03 -30.28 -25.40
C MET A 1 5.53 -30.31 -25.61
N ARG A 2 4.87 -31.45 -25.41
CA ARG A 2 3.40 -31.56 -25.54
C ARG A 2 2.74 -30.82 -24.36
N SER A 3 1.62 -30.16 -24.61
CA SER A 3 0.81 -29.52 -23.56
C SER A 3 0.44 -30.51 -22.46
N LEU A 4 0.56 -30.12 -21.19
CA LEU A 4 0.04 -30.90 -20.05
C LEU A 4 -1.45 -30.64 -19.83
N VAL A 5 -2.01 -29.63 -20.48
CA VAL A 5 -3.42 -29.24 -20.43
C VAL A 5 -4.12 -29.77 -21.68
N SER A 6 -5.29 -30.38 -21.52
CA SER A 6 -6.08 -30.86 -22.66
C SER A 6 -6.60 -29.70 -23.52
N ASP A 7 -6.71 -29.88 -24.83
CA ASP A 7 -7.22 -28.88 -25.79
C ASP A 7 -8.57 -28.27 -25.37
N GLU A 8 -9.47 -29.07 -24.77
CA GLU A 8 -10.77 -28.59 -24.24
C GLU A 8 -10.60 -27.54 -23.12
N LEU A 9 -9.67 -27.78 -22.18
CA LEU A 9 -9.38 -26.86 -21.08
C LEU A 9 -8.69 -25.59 -21.59
N GLU A 10 -7.84 -25.71 -22.61
CA GLU A 10 -7.19 -24.58 -23.26
C GLU A 10 -8.20 -23.65 -23.95
N GLU A 11 -9.17 -24.21 -24.68
CA GLU A 11 -10.23 -23.42 -25.29
C GLU A 11 -11.11 -22.72 -24.24
N GLU A 12 -11.46 -23.41 -23.16
CA GLU A 12 -12.24 -22.82 -22.07
C GLU A 12 -11.49 -21.71 -21.33
N LEU A 13 -10.18 -21.89 -21.07
CA LEU A 13 -9.33 -20.88 -20.42
C LEU A 13 -9.23 -19.59 -21.25
N ASN A 14 -9.05 -19.72 -22.57
CA ASN A 14 -9.03 -18.57 -23.47
C ASN A 14 -10.36 -17.81 -23.48
N LYS A 15 -11.49 -18.53 -23.51
CA LYS A 15 -12.83 -17.91 -23.45
C LYS A 15 -13.03 -17.12 -22.15
N VAL A 16 -12.69 -17.70 -21.00
CA VAL A 16 -12.87 -16.99 -19.72
C VAL A 16 -11.93 -15.80 -19.57
N GLN A 17 -10.71 -15.86 -20.11
CA GLN A 17 -9.81 -14.70 -20.12
C GLN A 17 -10.41 -13.55 -20.94
N MET A 18 -10.97 -13.84 -22.12
CA MET A 18 -11.66 -12.83 -22.92
C MET A 18 -12.86 -12.24 -22.18
N ASP A 19 -13.65 -13.06 -21.48
CA ASP A 19 -14.77 -12.58 -20.68
C ASP A 19 -14.32 -11.71 -19.49
N ILE A 20 -13.22 -12.05 -18.82
CA ILE A 20 -12.60 -11.25 -17.76
C ILE A 20 -12.18 -9.88 -18.31
N ALA A 21 -11.50 -9.85 -19.46
CA ALA A 21 -11.08 -8.63 -20.12
C ALA A 21 -12.28 -7.76 -20.55
N ASN A 22 -13.29 -8.35 -21.20
CA ASN A 22 -14.48 -7.62 -21.66
C ASN A 22 -15.33 -7.04 -20.51
N LYS A 23 -15.23 -7.62 -19.31
CA LYS A 23 -15.93 -7.15 -18.12
C LYS A 23 -15.07 -6.26 -17.22
N ASP A 24 -13.84 -5.95 -17.64
CA ASP A 24 -12.89 -5.13 -16.86
C ASP A 24 -12.64 -5.69 -15.45
N ILE A 25 -12.67 -7.01 -15.26
CA ILE A 25 -12.48 -7.63 -13.94
C ILE A 25 -10.98 -7.81 -13.68
N PRO A 26 -10.38 -7.14 -12.68
CA PRO A 26 -9.03 -7.47 -12.23
C PRO A 26 -9.04 -8.80 -11.46
N VAL A 27 -8.22 -9.77 -11.86
CA VAL A 27 -8.15 -11.08 -11.19
C VAL A 27 -6.75 -11.35 -10.63
N LEU A 28 -6.65 -11.49 -9.31
CA LEU A 28 -5.42 -11.82 -8.62
C LEU A 28 -5.43 -13.30 -8.20
N VAL A 29 -4.51 -14.08 -8.74
CA VAL A 29 -4.26 -15.47 -8.35
C VAL A 29 -3.06 -15.53 -7.43
N ILE A 30 -3.21 -16.11 -6.25
CA ILE A 30 -2.15 -16.28 -5.26
C ILE A 30 -1.84 -17.77 -5.14
N PHE A 31 -0.63 -18.16 -5.49
CA PHE A 31 -0.11 -19.50 -5.27
C PHE A 31 0.75 -19.54 -4.01
N GLU A 32 0.34 -20.37 -3.07
CA GLU A 32 1.09 -20.67 -1.85
C GLU A 32 1.39 -22.17 -1.78
N GLY A 33 2.58 -22.55 -1.31
CA GLY A 33 2.99 -23.94 -1.24
C GLY A 33 4.47 -24.11 -0.92
N GLY A 34 4.81 -25.27 -0.38
CA GLY A 34 6.18 -25.59 0.04
C GLY A 34 7.15 -25.83 -1.11
N SER A 35 6.77 -25.73 -2.39
CA SER A 35 7.68 -25.96 -3.52
C SER A 35 7.45 -24.97 -4.65
N GLY A 36 8.36 -24.00 -4.78
CA GLY A 36 8.34 -23.02 -5.88
C GLY A 36 8.42 -23.67 -7.26
N ARG A 37 9.01 -24.86 -7.37
CA ARG A 37 9.11 -25.64 -8.61
C ARG A 37 7.74 -26.06 -9.15
N VAL A 38 6.85 -26.53 -8.27
CA VAL A 38 5.51 -26.97 -8.69
C VAL A 38 4.67 -25.76 -9.09
N ILE A 39 4.76 -24.66 -8.34
CA ILE A 39 4.11 -23.39 -8.70
C ILE A 39 4.58 -22.94 -10.09
N SER A 40 5.90 -22.91 -10.32
CA SER A 40 6.48 -22.54 -11.60
C SER A 40 5.97 -23.41 -12.75
N ARG A 41 5.74 -24.71 -12.53
CA ARG A 41 5.19 -25.61 -13.56
C ARG A 41 3.73 -25.26 -13.90
N VAL A 42 2.91 -25.00 -12.90
CA VAL A 42 1.51 -24.58 -13.10
C VAL A 42 1.47 -23.26 -13.87
N VAL A 43 2.25 -22.27 -13.44
CA VAL A 43 2.31 -20.94 -14.08
C VAL A 43 2.79 -21.03 -15.53
N ASN A 44 3.87 -21.77 -15.82
CA ASN A 44 4.36 -21.94 -17.19
C ASN A 44 3.31 -22.55 -18.14
N GLU A 45 2.45 -23.45 -17.63
CA GLU A 45 1.39 -24.05 -18.43
C GLU A 45 0.24 -23.06 -18.66
N LEU A 46 -0.07 -22.19 -17.69
CA LEU A 46 -1.02 -21.09 -17.86
C LEU A 46 -0.50 -20.05 -18.85
N ASP A 47 0.77 -19.65 -18.74
CA ASP A 47 1.42 -18.70 -19.66
C ASP A 47 1.46 -19.20 -21.10
N ARG A 48 1.47 -20.52 -21.31
CA ARG A 48 1.39 -21.11 -22.65
C ARG A 48 -0.03 -21.06 -23.22
N VAL A 49 -1.04 -21.18 -22.36
CA VAL A 49 -2.45 -21.35 -22.75
C VAL A 49 -3.17 -20.01 -22.87
N LEU A 50 -2.92 -19.09 -21.94
CA LEU A 50 -3.55 -17.77 -21.88
C LEU A 50 -2.81 -16.78 -22.77
N GLU A 51 -3.51 -15.75 -23.24
CA GLU A 51 -2.91 -14.65 -24.01
C GLU A 51 -1.95 -13.85 -23.12
N PRO A 52 -0.65 -13.78 -23.46
CA PRO A 52 0.38 -13.15 -22.61
C PRO A 52 0.14 -11.67 -22.32
N ARG A 53 -0.60 -10.95 -23.19
CA ARG A 53 -0.89 -9.52 -22.99
C ARG A 53 -1.82 -9.23 -21.83
N GLY A 54 -2.60 -10.22 -21.40
CA GLY A 54 -3.58 -10.06 -20.32
C GLY A 54 -3.18 -10.75 -19.02
N ILE A 55 -1.94 -11.26 -18.92
CA ILE A 55 -1.45 -11.96 -17.74
C ILE A 55 -0.11 -11.40 -17.27
N ASN A 56 0.11 -11.39 -15.97
CA ASN A 56 1.37 -11.03 -15.35
C ASN A 56 1.73 -12.03 -14.26
N TYR A 57 2.99 -12.46 -14.20
CA TYR A 57 3.50 -13.30 -13.11
C TYR A 57 4.54 -12.55 -12.27
N TYR A 58 4.40 -12.63 -10.95
CA TYR A 58 5.29 -11.99 -9.99
C TYR A 58 5.79 -12.96 -8.94
N HIS A 59 7.12 -13.05 -8.86
CA HIS A 59 7.83 -13.73 -7.80
C HIS A 59 8.30 -12.73 -6.74
N PHE A 60 7.91 -12.94 -5.48
CA PHE A 60 8.29 -12.05 -4.38
C PHE A 60 9.39 -12.64 -3.50
N ASP A 61 10.29 -11.76 -3.09
CA ASP A 61 11.42 -12.07 -2.22
C ASP A 61 11.02 -11.77 -0.76
N VAL A 62 10.80 -12.84 0.02
CA VAL A 62 10.32 -12.76 1.41
C VAL A 62 11.36 -12.22 2.39
N GLU A 63 12.63 -12.16 1.99
CA GLU A 63 13.71 -11.56 2.79
C GLU A 63 13.69 -10.03 2.68
N LYS A 64 13.09 -9.47 1.61
CA LYS A 64 12.96 -8.02 1.46
C LYS A 64 11.90 -7.48 2.40
N ASN A 65 12.28 -6.46 3.15
CA ASN A 65 11.40 -5.71 4.03
C ASN A 65 11.39 -4.21 3.66
N GLY A 66 10.60 -3.43 4.39
CA GLY A 66 10.45 -2.00 4.21
C GLY A 66 9.22 -1.62 3.40
N PRO A 67 8.86 -0.33 3.42
CA PRO A 67 7.70 0.19 2.71
C PRO A 67 7.70 -0.13 1.23
N LYS A 68 8.87 -0.11 0.57
CA LYS A 68 8.97 -0.43 -0.86
C LYS A 68 8.65 -1.88 -1.19
N ALA A 69 9.03 -2.82 -0.31
CA ALA A 69 8.73 -4.23 -0.50
C ALA A 69 7.21 -4.46 -0.36
N MET A 70 6.59 -3.89 0.67
CA MET A 70 5.14 -3.92 0.85
C MET A 70 4.42 -3.25 -0.33
N ALA A 71 4.87 -2.05 -0.73
CA ALA A 71 4.33 -1.31 -1.87
C ALA A 71 4.35 -2.09 -3.19
N ARG A 72 5.28 -3.03 -3.34
CA ARG A 72 5.39 -3.87 -4.54
C ARG A 72 4.24 -4.86 -4.62
N LEU A 73 3.79 -5.41 -3.49
CA LEU A 73 2.64 -6.33 -3.45
C LEU A 73 1.37 -5.64 -3.96
N LEU A 74 1.16 -4.36 -3.62
CA LEU A 74 0.02 -3.62 -4.16
C LEU A 74 0.26 -3.18 -5.61
N GLN A 75 1.46 -2.74 -5.98
CA GLN A 75 1.76 -2.30 -7.35
C GLN A 75 1.65 -3.40 -8.41
N CYS A 76 1.87 -4.65 -8.03
CA CYS A 76 1.76 -5.80 -8.93
C CYS A 76 0.31 -6.31 -9.08
N THR A 77 -0.67 -5.69 -8.40
CA THR A 77 -2.08 -6.09 -8.53
C THR A 77 -2.54 -5.81 -9.96
N PRO A 78 -3.43 -6.66 -10.50
CA PRO A 78 -3.83 -6.57 -11.90
C PRO A 78 -4.54 -5.24 -12.19
N ALA A 79 -4.38 -4.72 -13.41
CA ALA A 79 -5.29 -3.71 -13.91
C ALA A 79 -6.66 -4.33 -14.21
N LYS A 80 -7.68 -3.50 -14.41
CA LYS A 80 -8.98 -3.91 -14.93
C LYS A 80 -8.83 -4.75 -16.20
N GLY A 81 -9.43 -5.95 -16.18
CA GLY A 81 -9.40 -6.90 -17.29
C GLY A 81 -8.13 -7.77 -17.38
N GLU A 82 -7.17 -7.61 -16.46
CA GLU A 82 -5.95 -8.40 -16.41
C GLU A 82 -5.98 -9.47 -15.32
N ILE A 83 -5.11 -10.48 -15.48
CA ILE A 83 -4.87 -11.53 -14.49
C ILE A 83 -3.43 -11.42 -13.98
N SER A 84 -3.24 -11.16 -12.69
CA SER A 84 -1.92 -11.25 -12.06
C SER A 84 -1.80 -12.53 -11.24
N MET A 85 -0.66 -13.19 -11.32
CA MET A 85 -0.34 -14.42 -10.61
C MET A 85 0.84 -14.19 -9.69
N TYR A 86 0.65 -14.43 -8.40
CA TYR A 86 1.68 -14.27 -7.38
C TYR A 86 2.17 -15.64 -6.94
N ASP A 87 3.47 -15.76 -6.73
CA ASP A 87 4.00 -16.70 -5.75
C ASP A 87 4.57 -15.93 -4.56
N ARG A 88 4.62 -16.58 -3.39
CA ARG A 88 5.20 -16.02 -2.17
C ARG A 88 4.64 -14.65 -1.80
N SER A 89 3.33 -14.56 -1.73
CA SER A 89 2.64 -13.31 -1.45
C SER A 89 2.90 -12.81 -0.01
N TRP A 90 2.02 -11.94 0.47
CA TRP A 90 2.01 -11.52 1.87
C TRP A 90 1.94 -12.68 2.87
N TYR A 91 1.33 -13.81 2.51
CA TYR A 91 1.31 -15.01 3.36
C TYR A 91 2.70 -15.58 3.62
N ALA A 92 3.49 -15.77 2.55
CA ALA A 92 4.86 -16.24 2.70
C ALA A 92 5.72 -15.25 3.48
N THR A 93 5.47 -13.94 3.34
CA THR A 93 6.13 -12.90 4.13
C THR A 93 5.77 -12.99 5.61
N ALA A 94 4.50 -13.19 5.96
CA ALA A 94 4.05 -13.37 7.35
C ALA A 94 4.65 -14.64 7.98
N ILE A 95 4.59 -15.77 7.28
CA ILE A 95 5.23 -17.02 7.69
C ILE A 95 6.73 -16.81 7.89
N ASN A 96 7.42 -16.12 6.97
CA ASN A 96 8.86 -15.89 7.07
C ASN A 96 9.21 -15.07 8.33
N ARG A 97 8.41 -14.06 8.68
CA ARG A 97 8.62 -13.20 9.84
C ARG A 97 8.22 -13.79 11.19
N PHE A 98 7.47 -14.88 11.21
CA PHE A 98 7.01 -15.48 12.46
C PHE A 98 8.18 -15.98 13.35
N GLU A 99 8.37 -15.44 14.54
CA GLU A 99 9.49 -15.84 15.42
C GLU A 99 9.09 -16.80 16.56
N GLY A 100 7.82 -17.21 16.64
CA GLY A 100 7.34 -18.23 17.58
C GLY A 100 6.14 -17.82 18.42
N ASP A 101 5.77 -16.53 18.44
CA ASP A 101 4.58 -16.04 19.14
C ASP A 101 3.33 -16.13 18.25
N ARG A 102 2.39 -17.00 18.61
CA ARG A 102 1.14 -17.21 17.85
C ARG A 102 0.23 -15.98 17.87
N GLU A 103 0.25 -15.17 18.92
CA GLU A 103 -0.58 -13.96 18.98
C GLU A 103 -0.13 -12.95 17.92
N ASP A 104 1.18 -12.83 17.70
CA ASP A 104 1.74 -11.96 16.65
C ASP A 104 1.37 -12.45 15.24
N LEU A 105 1.35 -13.77 15.02
CA LEU A 105 0.91 -14.34 13.74
C LEU A 105 -0.57 -14.05 13.48
N ASP A 106 -1.41 -14.26 14.48
CA ASP A 106 -2.85 -14.01 14.35
C ASP A 106 -3.14 -12.53 14.08
N ALA A 107 -2.47 -11.62 14.78
CA ALA A 107 -2.58 -10.18 14.54
C ALA A 107 -2.13 -9.80 13.12
N ALA A 108 -1.03 -10.38 12.63
CA ALA A 108 -0.57 -10.17 11.25
C ALA A 108 -1.60 -10.68 10.23
N LEU A 109 -2.18 -11.87 10.45
CA LEU A 109 -3.21 -12.43 9.57
C LEU A 109 -4.50 -11.62 9.57
N ASP A 110 -4.88 -11.00 10.70
CA ASP A 110 -6.03 -10.09 10.77
C ASP A 110 -5.79 -8.79 9.97
N VAL A 111 -4.57 -8.27 9.95
CA VAL A 111 -4.18 -7.17 9.04
C VAL A 111 -4.27 -7.61 7.57
N LEU A 112 -3.78 -8.81 7.24
CA LEU A 112 -3.81 -9.32 5.87
C LEU A 112 -5.23 -9.59 5.36
N ASN A 113 -6.13 -10.09 6.21
CA ASN A 113 -7.55 -10.20 5.87
C ASN A 113 -8.16 -8.83 5.52
N ARG A 114 -7.88 -7.78 6.30
CA ARG A 114 -8.33 -6.41 5.98
C ARG A 114 -7.74 -5.89 4.67
N PHE A 115 -6.50 -6.25 4.36
CA PHE A 115 -5.88 -5.92 3.09
C PHE A 115 -6.55 -6.64 1.90
N GLU A 116 -6.92 -7.91 2.05
CA GLU A 116 -7.71 -8.63 1.04
C GLU A 116 -9.10 -8.05 0.85
N GLU A 117 -9.78 -7.70 1.94
CA GLU A 117 -11.07 -7.02 1.88
C GLU A 117 -10.97 -5.67 1.17
N TYR A 118 -9.90 -4.89 1.41
CA TYR A 118 -9.62 -3.68 0.62
C TYR A 118 -9.53 -3.97 -0.88
N LEU A 119 -8.79 -5.00 -1.29
CA LEU A 119 -8.66 -5.36 -2.71
C LEU A 119 -10.00 -5.77 -3.31
N LEU A 120 -10.79 -6.58 -2.61
CA LEU A 120 -12.12 -7.04 -3.02
C LEU A 120 -13.11 -5.87 -3.13
N ASP A 121 -13.12 -4.98 -2.14
CA ASP A 121 -13.97 -3.79 -2.08
C ASP A 121 -13.63 -2.77 -3.17
N ASN A 122 -12.37 -2.77 -3.62
CA ASN A 122 -11.88 -1.98 -4.74
C ASN A 122 -11.88 -2.77 -6.06
N GLY A 123 -12.64 -3.88 -6.13
CA GLY A 123 -13.00 -4.56 -7.36
C GLY A 123 -12.08 -5.68 -7.82
N THR A 124 -11.05 -6.05 -7.06
CA THR A 124 -10.13 -7.14 -7.41
C THR A 124 -10.69 -8.48 -6.97
N PHE A 125 -10.91 -9.41 -7.91
CA PHE A 125 -11.27 -10.79 -7.57
C PHE A 125 -10.03 -11.58 -7.13
N ILE A 126 -10.08 -12.22 -5.97
CA ILE A 126 -8.93 -12.97 -5.42
C ILE A 126 -9.18 -14.47 -5.50
N ILE A 127 -8.21 -15.20 -6.02
CA ILE A 127 -8.18 -16.66 -6.06
C ILE A 127 -6.95 -17.14 -5.27
N LYS A 128 -7.17 -17.92 -4.21
CA LYS A 128 -6.08 -18.45 -3.37
C LYS A 128 -5.93 -19.95 -3.58
N VAL A 129 -4.78 -20.36 -4.09
CA VAL A 129 -4.48 -21.76 -4.39
C VAL A 129 -3.33 -22.23 -3.51
N ARG A 130 -3.62 -23.20 -2.63
CA ARG A 130 -2.61 -23.90 -1.85
C ARG A 130 -2.19 -25.17 -2.58
N LEU A 131 -0.91 -25.26 -2.94
CA LEU A 131 -0.28 -26.49 -3.41
C LEU A 131 0.22 -27.28 -2.21
N ALA A 132 -0.61 -28.21 -1.72
CA ALA A 132 -0.32 -29.02 -0.55
C ALA A 132 0.62 -30.18 -0.92
N VAL A 133 1.83 -30.17 -0.36
CA VAL A 133 2.83 -31.22 -0.55
C VAL A 133 2.97 -32.02 0.74
N THR A 134 3.07 -33.36 0.65
CA THR A 134 3.41 -34.18 1.81
C THR A 134 4.93 -34.22 2.01
N PRO A 135 5.44 -34.46 3.23
CA PRO A 135 6.88 -34.58 3.48
C PRO A 135 7.59 -35.63 2.62
N GLU A 136 6.90 -36.74 2.29
CA GLU A 136 7.44 -37.82 1.45
C GLU A 136 7.67 -37.34 0.02
N ILE A 137 6.67 -36.64 -0.54
CA ILE A 137 6.71 -36.09 -1.89
C ILE A 137 7.75 -34.96 -1.97
N MET A 138 7.88 -34.13 -0.93
CA MET A 138 8.95 -33.12 -0.85
C MET A 138 10.35 -33.74 -0.97
N LYS A 139 10.57 -34.88 -0.31
CA LYS A 139 11.84 -35.61 -0.36
C LYS A 139 12.09 -36.22 -1.74
N GLU A 140 11.07 -36.85 -2.33
CA GLU A 140 11.13 -37.40 -3.70
C GLU A 140 11.46 -36.34 -4.75
N TYR A 141 10.81 -35.17 -4.70
CA TYR A 141 11.10 -34.03 -5.58
C TYR A 141 12.48 -33.40 -5.33
N ALA A 142 13.01 -33.46 -4.10
CA ALA A 142 14.36 -33.01 -3.79
C ALA A 142 15.43 -33.95 -4.39
N ASP A 143 15.14 -35.27 -4.41
CA ASP A 143 16.04 -36.30 -4.92
C ASP A 143 16.02 -36.42 -6.45
N GLU A 144 14.86 -36.32 -7.10
CA GLU A 144 14.69 -36.40 -8.56
C GLU A 144 15.31 -35.18 -9.29
N TYR A 145 15.28 -34.02 -8.64
CA TYR A 145 15.73 -32.76 -9.19
C TYR A 145 16.88 -32.20 -8.31
N ARG A 146 18.09 -32.76 -8.47
CA ARG A 146 19.36 -32.42 -7.78
C ARG A 146 19.52 -30.92 -7.41
N PRO A 147 20.29 -30.61 -6.35
CA PRO A 147 20.38 -29.25 -5.81
C PRO A 147 21.01 -28.29 -6.82
N TYR A 148 20.46 -27.09 -6.89
CA TYR A 148 21.09 -25.97 -7.57
C TYR A 148 22.46 -25.75 -6.91
N THR A 149 23.53 -25.68 -7.70
CA THR A 149 24.77 -25.06 -7.23
C THR A 149 24.41 -23.61 -6.98
N ALA A 150 24.24 -23.20 -5.72
CA ALA A 150 23.85 -21.84 -5.36
C ALA A 150 24.80 -20.82 -5.99
N MET A 151 24.47 -20.33 -7.19
CA MET A 151 25.04 -19.09 -7.70
C MET A 151 24.37 -17.99 -6.90
N ASN A 152 25.05 -17.59 -5.81
CA ASN A 152 24.58 -16.57 -4.88
C ASN A 152 23.98 -15.36 -5.64
N GLY A 153 22.71 -15.07 -5.37
CA GLY A 153 22.06 -13.82 -5.78
C GLY A 153 21.41 -13.80 -7.17
N THR A 154 21.10 -14.95 -7.77
CA THR A 154 20.34 -15.00 -9.04
C THR A 154 18.89 -15.40 -8.82
N PHE A 155 17.96 -14.97 -9.70
CA PHE A 155 16.53 -15.33 -9.65
C PHE A 155 16.28 -16.86 -9.69
N LEU A 156 17.24 -17.63 -10.22
CA LEU A 156 17.23 -19.09 -10.28
C LEU A 156 17.62 -19.78 -8.95
N SER A 157 18.16 -19.00 -7.99
CA SER A 157 18.70 -19.50 -6.71
C SER A 157 17.88 -19.08 -5.49
N VAL A 158 16.78 -18.35 -5.67
CA VAL A 158 15.99 -17.76 -4.59
C VAL A 158 14.87 -18.72 -4.19
N ASP A 159 15.19 -19.88 -3.62
CA ASP A 159 14.25 -20.70 -2.82
C ASP A 159 14.64 -20.60 -1.34
N ARG A 160 14.77 -19.36 -0.82
CA ARG A 160 15.12 -19.09 0.59
C ARG A 160 13.86 -19.06 1.46
N ILE A 161 13.14 -20.17 1.49
CA ILE A 161 12.02 -20.34 2.41
C ILE A 161 12.30 -21.52 3.34
N ASP A 162 11.93 -21.37 4.61
CA ASP A 162 11.92 -22.52 5.52
C ASP A 162 10.69 -23.38 5.22
N HIS A 163 10.91 -24.44 4.44
CA HIS A 163 9.86 -25.37 4.02
C HIS A 163 9.14 -26.03 5.19
N PHE A 164 9.82 -26.28 6.32
CA PHE A 164 9.22 -26.90 7.48
C PHE A 164 8.29 -25.90 8.19
N LYS A 165 8.78 -24.68 8.42
CA LYS A 165 7.99 -23.58 8.98
C LYS A 165 6.75 -23.29 8.14
N TYR A 166 6.94 -23.28 6.82
CA TYR A 166 5.84 -23.08 5.88
C TYR A 166 4.81 -24.21 5.93
N TYR A 167 5.26 -25.47 5.94
CA TYR A 167 4.38 -26.62 6.10
C TYR A 167 3.61 -26.58 7.43
N SER A 168 4.27 -26.21 8.53
CA SER A 168 3.66 -26.20 9.87
C SER A 168 2.67 -25.07 10.11
N LEU A 169 2.83 -23.93 9.45
CA LEU A 169 2.00 -22.74 9.67
C LEU A 169 0.93 -22.53 8.60
N MET A 170 1.03 -23.16 7.43
CA MET A 170 0.08 -22.92 6.35
C MET A 170 -1.36 -23.34 6.70
N ASP A 171 -1.53 -24.36 7.55
CA ASP A 171 -2.87 -24.74 8.04
C ASP A 171 -3.50 -23.63 8.90
N ASP A 172 -2.71 -22.99 9.76
CA ASP A 172 -3.15 -21.85 10.58
C ASP A 172 -3.51 -20.65 9.68
N VAL A 173 -2.67 -20.36 8.68
CA VAL A 173 -2.93 -19.31 7.67
C VAL A 173 -4.25 -19.56 6.94
N VAL A 174 -4.46 -20.77 6.42
CA VAL A 174 -5.70 -21.13 5.72
C VAL A 174 -6.90 -20.99 6.67
N ALA A 175 -6.82 -21.54 7.88
CA ALA A 175 -7.92 -21.50 8.84
C ALA A 175 -8.36 -20.07 9.19
N LYS A 176 -7.41 -19.13 9.27
CA LYS A 176 -7.67 -17.73 9.63
C LYS A 176 -8.09 -16.85 8.45
N THR A 177 -7.71 -17.23 7.23
CA THR A 177 -7.90 -16.37 6.03
C THR A 177 -8.81 -16.99 4.97
N ASP A 178 -9.39 -18.16 5.20
CA ASP A 178 -10.42 -18.74 4.33
C ASP A 178 -11.74 -17.98 4.49
N THR A 179 -12.00 -17.01 3.61
CA THR A 179 -13.22 -16.18 3.67
C THR A 179 -14.21 -16.58 2.59
N LYS A 180 -15.48 -16.21 2.77
CA LYS A 180 -16.53 -16.47 1.76
C LYS A 180 -16.22 -15.79 0.43
N ARG A 181 -15.62 -14.59 0.44
CA ARG A 181 -15.31 -13.78 -0.74
C ARG A 181 -14.00 -14.19 -1.41
N ALA A 182 -13.02 -14.63 -0.62
CA ALA A 182 -11.73 -15.14 -1.09
C ALA A 182 -11.39 -16.47 -0.39
N PRO A 183 -12.01 -17.59 -0.80
CA PRO A 183 -11.74 -18.89 -0.21
C PRO A 183 -10.43 -19.50 -0.71
N TRP A 184 -9.88 -20.42 0.08
CA TRP A 184 -8.74 -21.24 -0.28
C TRP A 184 -9.16 -22.50 -1.06
N ASP A 185 -8.52 -22.72 -2.20
CA ASP A 185 -8.58 -24.00 -2.92
C ASP A 185 -7.29 -24.78 -2.69
N THR A 186 -7.42 -26.03 -2.24
CA THR A 186 -6.26 -26.91 -2.01
C THR A 186 -6.10 -27.90 -3.16
N VAL A 187 -4.93 -27.87 -3.80
CA VAL A 187 -4.51 -28.86 -4.81
C VAL A 187 -3.45 -29.74 -4.17
N ARG A 188 -3.70 -31.06 -4.13
CA ARG A 188 -2.72 -32.02 -3.62
C ARG A 188 -1.65 -32.24 -4.68
N VAL A 189 -0.40 -31.95 -4.34
CA VAL A 189 0.74 -32.18 -5.22
C VAL A 189 1.04 -33.68 -5.26
N GLY A 190 1.00 -34.24 -6.46
CA GLY A 190 1.37 -35.62 -6.76
C GLY A 190 2.19 -35.64 -8.04
N HIS A 191 1.84 -36.46 -9.03
CA HIS A 191 2.43 -36.36 -10.37
C HIS A 191 2.20 -34.98 -10.99
N VAL A 192 3.21 -34.43 -11.68
CA VAL A 192 3.19 -33.07 -12.23
C VAL A 192 1.99 -32.83 -13.14
N GLU A 193 1.74 -33.71 -14.10
CA GLU A 193 0.63 -33.57 -15.06
C GLU A 193 -0.75 -33.52 -14.38
N LYS A 194 -0.96 -34.39 -13.38
CA LYS A 194 -2.20 -34.39 -12.59
C LYS A 194 -2.32 -33.10 -11.78
N THR A 195 -1.24 -32.68 -11.13
CA THR A 195 -1.21 -31.47 -10.30
C THR A 195 -1.52 -30.22 -11.13
N VAL A 196 -0.94 -30.10 -12.33
CA VAL A 196 -1.22 -29.01 -13.28
C VAL A 196 -2.69 -29.02 -13.69
N ASN A 197 -3.22 -30.17 -14.12
CA ASN A 197 -4.61 -30.29 -14.54
C ASN A 197 -5.60 -29.96 -13.41
N ASP A 198 -5.33 -30.42 -12.19
CA ASP A 198 -6.18 -30.13 -11.02
C ASP A 198 -6.13 -28.63 -10.67
N ALA A 199 -4.95 -28.00 -10.72
CA ALA A 199 -4.81 -26.55 -10.52
C ALA A 199 -5.54 -25.74 -11.60
N VAL A 200 -5.39 -26.10 -12.88
CA VAL A 200 -6.09 -25.46 -13.99
C VAL A 200 -7.61 -25.57 -13.85
N LYS A 201 -8.13 -26.73 -13.46
CA LYS A 201 -9.57 -26.92 -13.21
C LYS A 201 -10.09 -26.04 -12.07
N VAL A 202 -9.31 -25.89 -11.00
CA VAL A 202 -9.63 -24.98 -9.89
C VAL A 202 -9.71 -23.54 -10.40
N LEU A 203 -8.70 -23.07 -11.12
CA LEU A 203 -8.67 -21.70 -11.66
C LEU A 203 -9.82 -21.45 -12.61
N LEU A 204 -10.09 -22.38 -13.52
CA LEU A 204 -11.18 -22.29 -14.48
C LEU A 204 -12.55 -22.22 -13.78
N LYS A 205 -12.76 -23.01 -12.73
CA LYS A 205 -13.96 -22.91 -11.89
C LYS A 205 -14.10 -21.52 -11.29
N ARG A 206 -13.00 -20.93 -10.77
CA ARG A 206 -13.00 -19.61 -10.13
C ARG A 206 -13.14 -18.46 -11.13
N PHE A 207 -12.53 -18.54 -12.31
CA PHE A 207 -12.77 -17.60 -13.41
C PHE A 207 -14.23 -17.63 -13.85
N LYS A 208 -14.82 -18.82 -14.04
CA LYS A 208 -16.26 -18.93 -14.34
C LYS A 208 -17.13 -18.36 -13.21
N GLN A 209 -16.71 -18.49 -11.95
CA GLN A 209 -17.41 -17.90 -10.80
C GLN A 209 -17.38 -16.37 -10.85
N CYS A 210 -16.20 -15.75 -11.02
CA CYS A 210 -16.08 -14.29 -10.99
C CYS A 210 -16.88 -13.61 -12.11
N ILE A 211 -17.04 -14.29 -13.25
CA ILE A 211 -17.82 -13.81 -14.40
C ILE A 211 -19.34 -13.90 -14.15
N LYS A 212 -19.81 -14.94 -13.44
CA LYS A 212 -21.24 -15.28 -13.32
C LYS A 212 -21.91 -14.72 -12.08
N ASP A 213 -21.15 -14.52 -11.01
CA ASP A 213 -21.64 -14.17 -9.69
C ASP A 213 -20.93 -12.91 -9.18
N ASP A 214 -21.71 -11.93 -8.73
CA ASP A 214 -21.22 -10.66 -8.16
C ASP A 214 -21.18 -10.70 -6.62
N SER A 215 -21.50 -11.82 -5.98
CA SER A 215 -21.51 -11.94 -4.51
C SER A 215 -20.17 -11.62 -3.84
N TRP A 216 -19.06 -11.75 -4.57
CA TRP A 216 -17.72 -11.35 -4.10
C TRP A 216 -17.52 -9.83 -4.06
N LYS A 217 -18.38 -9.05 -4.75
CA LYS A 217 -18.39 -7.58 -4.73
C LYS A 217 -19.20 -6.99 -3.58
N GLU A 218 -20.03 -7.80 -2.90
CA GLU A 218 -20.81 -7.34 -1.76
C GLU A 218 -19.86 -6.94 -0.62
N SER A 219 -19.61 -5.64 -0.50
CA SER A 219 -18.73 -5.08 0.52
C SER A 219 -19.29 -5.35 1.91
N VAL A 220 -18.41 -5.83 2.80
CA VAL A 220 -18.70 -5.88 4.23
C VAL A 220 -18.57 -4.44 4.74
N LYS A 221 -19.63 -3.92 5.39
CA LYS A 221 -19.56 -2.59 6.02
C LYS A 221 -18.40 -2.57 7.02
N CYS A 222 -17.30 -1.92 6.64
CA CYS A 222 -16.18 -1.66 7.52
C CYS A 222 -16.53 -0.41 8.34
N GLY A 223 -16.70 -0.57 9.65
CA GLY A 223 -16.89 0.55 10.56
C GLY A 223 -15.56 1.20 10.92
N ILE A 224 -15.62 2.42 11.46
CA ILE A 224 -14.47 2.99 12.16
C ILE A 224 -14.34 2.23 13.49
N ASP A 225 -13.34 1.35 13.60
CA ASP A 225 -13.13 0.54 14.81
C ASP A 225 -12.83 1.41 16.03
N LYS A 226 -12.13 2.53 15.82
CA LYS A 226 -11.69 3.44 16.88
C LYS A 226 -11.58 4.87 16.36
N VAL A 227 -12.09 5.79 17.18
CA VAL A 227 -11.91 7.22 17.02
C VAL A 227 -10.85 7.68 18.03
N TYR A 228 -9.99 8.58 17.61
CA TYR A 228 -8.90 9.16 18.36
C TYR A 228 -9.20 10.62 18.68
N GLU A 229 -8.52 11.15 19.71
CA GLU A 229 -8.55 12.57 20.01
C GLU A 229 -8.10 13.39 18.81
N ASN A 230 -8.84 14.47 18.51
CA ASN A 230 -8.53 15.37 17.42
C ASN A 230 -7.58 16.48 17.91
N PRO A 231 -6.28 16.46 17.55
CA PRO A 231 -5.33 17.50 17.96
C PRO A 231 -5.63 18.89 17.35
N ARG A 232 -6.64 19.01 16.49
CA ARG A 232 -7.13 20.29 15.97
C ARG A 232 -8.06 21.00 16.94
N GLU A 233 -8.79 20.27 17.78
CA GLU A 233 -9.71 20.86 18.75
C GLU A 233 -8.95 21.70 19.79
N GLY A 234 -9.35 22.96 19.95
CA GLY A 234 -8.70 23.89 20.89
C GLY A 234 -7.31 24.37 20.45
N LEU A 235 -6.94 24.18 19.18
CA LEU A 235 -5.65 24.64 18.66
C LEU A 235 -5.58 26.17 18.57
N GLU A 236 -4.61 26.74 19.29
CA GLU A 236 -4.25 28.16 19.18
C GLU A 236 -3.49 28.42 17.86
N LEU A 237 -4.12 29.14 16.92
CA LEU A 237 -3.57 29.40 15.58
C LEU A 237 -2.54 30.54 15.54
N ASP A 238 -2.72 31.58 16.35
CA ASP A 238 -1.90 32.80 16.34
C ASP A 238 -0.62 32.65 17.17
N ARG A 239 0.21 31.69 16.77
CA ARG A 239 1.53 31.46 17.35
C ARG A 239 2.61 32.22 16.59
N THR A 240 3.56 32.76 17.33
CA THR A 240 4.74 33.45 16.78
C THR A 240 6.03 32.74 17.20
N THR A 241 7.10 33.04 16.49
CA THR A 241 8.44 32.54 16.82
C THR A 241 9.46 33.62 16.55
N ASP A 242 10.40 33.76 17.48
CA ASP A 242 11.60 34.56 17.29
C ASP A 242 12.77 33.69 16.85
N GLY A 243 13.90 34.30 16.48
CA GLY A 243 15.13 33.55 16.20
C GLY A 243 15.09 32.60 14.99
N PHE A 244 14.08 32.70 14.13
CA PHE A 244 13.80 31.73 13.05
C PHE A 244 15.03 31.24 12.28
N LYS A 245 15.88 32.15 11.81
CA LYS A 245 17.07 31.78 11.01
C LYS A 245 18.05 30.91 11.80
N LYS A 246 18.30 31.27 13.06
CA LYS A 246 19.25 30.55 13.92
C LYS A 246 18.75 29.15 14.20
N GLU A 247 17.48 29.03 14.59
CA GLU A 247 16.89 27.75 14.93
C GLU A 247 16.68 26.84 13.72
N MET A 248 16.20 27.39 12.60
CA MET A 248 16.08 26.64 11.36
C MET A 248 17.45 26.09 10.90
N GLY A 249 18.53 26.86 11.07
CA GLY A 249 19.89 26.41 10.79
C GLY A 249 20.29 25.21 11.64
N ALA A 250 20.13 25.30 12.96
CA ALA A 250 20.44 24.20 13.88
C ALA A 250 19.60 22.93 13.61
N LEU A 251 18.30 23.08 13.32
CA LEU A 251 17.44 21.96 12.95
C LEU A 251 17.82 21.36 11.59
N SER A 252 18.32 22.17 10.66
CA SER A 252 18.76 21.68 9.34
C SER A 252 20.03 20.85 9.45
N GLU A 253 21.03 21.32 10.21
CA GLU A 253 22.27 20.57 10.48
C GLU A 253 21.98 19.24 11.17
N GLU A 254 21.07 19.24 12.14
CA GLU A 254 20.66 18.03 12.83
C GLU A 254 19.89 17.07 11.91
N LEU A 255 19.01 17.58 11.05
CA LEU A 255 18.29 16.75 10.09
C LEU A 255 19.22 16.11 9.05
N GLU A 256 20.27 16.81 8.63
CA GLU A 256 21.32 16.25 7.77
C GLU A 256 22.03 15.06 8.44
N ARG A 257 22.41 15.22 9.72
CA ARG A 257 23.01 14.14 10.51
C ARG A 257 22.07 12.94 10.65
N LEU A 258 20.80 13.19 10.97
CA LEU A 258 19.77 12.14 11.11
C LEU A 258 19.49 11.42 9.79
N GLN A 259 19.62 12.09 8.64
CA GLN A 259 19.51 11.44 7.33
C GLN A 259 20.61 10.38 7.12
N ILE A 260 21.83 10.64 7.60
CA ILE A 260 22.93 9.67 7.52
C ILE A 260 22.61 8.44 8.38
N LEU A 261 22.11 8.65 9.60
CA LEU A 261 21.69 7.55 10.48
C LEU A 261 20.54 6.73 9.88
N LEU A 262 19.56 7.40 9.25
CA LEU A 262 18.47 6.75 8.54
C LEU A 262 19.00 5.83 7.42
N ALA A 263 19.97 6.32 6.64
CA ALA A 263 20.57 5.55 5.56
C ALA A 263 21.28 4.28 6.05
N VAL A 264 21.93 4.34 7.22
CA VAL A 264 22.62 3.20 7.83
C VAL A 264 21.64 2.22 8.48
N SER A 265 20.59 2.72 9.15
CA SER A 265 19.62 1.86 9.82
C SER A 265 18.72 1.08 8.86
N GLY A 266 18.59 1.56 7.61
CA GLY A 266 17.68 0.98 6.62
C GLY A 266 16.20 1.27 6.89
N ARG A 267 15.86 1.96 7.99
CA ARG A 267 14.48 2.45 8.22
C ARG A 267 14.11 3.48 7.16
N SER A 268 12.82 3.65 6.94
CA SER A 268 12.30 4.56 5.90
C SER A 268 11.33 5.57 6.49
N VAL A 269 11.27 6.77 5.93
CA VAL A 269 10.40 7.85 6.45
C VAL A 269 9.38 8.24 5.40
N ILE A 270 8.12 8.37 5.83
CA ILE A 270 7.01 8.85 5.01
C ILE A 270 6.45 10.11 5.67
N LEU A 271 6.49 11.23 4.95
CA LEU A 271 5.92 12.50 5.39
C LEU A 271 4.70 12.83 4.53
N GLY A 272 3.52 12.91 5.13
CA GLY A 272 2.30 13.36 4.47
C GLY A 272 1.99 14.82 4.79
N PHE A 273 1.79 15.67 3.78
CA PHE A 273 1.39 17.07 3.97
C PHE A 273 -0.02 17.32 3.44
N GLU A 274 -0.92 17.62 4.37
CA GLU A 274 -2.27 18.14 4.13
C GLU A 274 -2.45 19.48 4.85
N GLY A 275 -3.58 20.14 4.61
CA GLY A 275 -3.90 21.46 5.17
C GLY A 275 -4.64 22.33 4.19
N TRP A 276 -5.26 23.39 4.70
CA TRP A 276 -6.05 24.32 3.89
C TRP A 276 -5.28 24.87 2.69
N ASP A 277 -6.04 25.23 1.65
CA ASP A 277 -5.45 25.94 0.52
C ASP A 277 -4.81 27.25 1.02
N ALA A 278 -3.60 27.50 0.52
CA ALA A 278 -2.70 28.54 0.99
C ALA A 278 -2.13 28.43 2.42
N ALA A 279 -2.31 27.31 3.14
CA ALA A 279 -1.73 27.11 4.49
C ALA A 279 -0.19 27.13 4.54
N GLY A 280 0.49 26.76 3.44
CA GLY A 280 1.95 26.91 3.32
C GLY A 280 2.75 25.62 3.21
N LYS A 281 2.10 24.49 2.86
CA LYS A 281 2.71 23.15 2.69
C LYS A 281 4.04 23.18 1.94
N GLY A 282 4.05 23.72 0.72
CA GLY A 282 5.26 23.80 -0.11
C GLY A 282 6.40 24.61 0.52
N GLY A 283 6.11 25.54 1.42
CA GLY A 283 7.15 26.26 2.19
C GLY A 283 7.84 25.35 3.20
N CYS A 284 7.07 24.55 3.94
CA CYS A 284 7.61 23.57 4.89
C CYS A 284 8.42 22.47 4.17
N ILE A 285 7.86 21.91 3.09
CA ILE A 285 8.55 20.93 2.24
C ILE A 285 9.88 21.48 1.74
N LYS A 286 9.90 22.74 1.26
CA LYS A 286 11.14 23.37 0.78
C LYS A 286 12.22 23.45 1.85
N HIS A 287 11.88 23.76 3.10
CA HIS A 287 12.86 23.82 4.19
C HIS A 287 13.42 22.44 4.54
N ILE A 288 12.57 21.41 4.60
CA ILE A 288 13.02 20.03 4.76
C ILE A 288 13.96 19.63 3.61
N SER A 289 13.53 19.85 2.37
CA SER A 289 14.29 19.52 1.16
C SER A 289 15.63 20.24 1.07
N HIS A 290 15.75 21.46 1.60
CA HIS A 290 17.01 22.21 1.65
C HIS A 290 18.00 21.66 2.68
N ALA A 291 17.51 21.05 3.76
CA ALA A 291 18.34 20.47 4.81
C ALA A 291 18.85 19.06 4.47
N LEU A 292 18.20 18.37 3.54
CA LEU A 292 18.50 16.99 3.19
C LEU A 292 19.37 16.88 1.94
N ASN A 293 20.21 15.84 1.87
CA ASN A 293 20.86 15.41 0.64
C ASN A 293 19.79 14.92 -0.37
N PRO A 294 19.74 15.45 -1.60
CA PRO A 294 18.71 15.12 -2.59
C PRO A 294 18.73 13.67 -3.07
N ARG A 295 19.79 12.91 -2.79
CA ARG A 295 19.82 11.46 -3.09
C ARG A 295 18.98 10.63 -2.11
N GLY A 296 18.79 11.12 -0.90
CA GLY A 296 18.10 10.38 0.17
C GLY A 296 16.63 10.74 0.34
N TYR A 297 16.06 11.61 -0.51
CA TYR A 297 14.62 11.90 -0.46
C TYR A 297 13.99 12.06 -1.84
N ARG A 298 12.67 11.91 -1.88
CA ARG A 298 11.84 12.25 -3.04
C ARG A 298 10.62 13.06 -2.59
N VAL A 299 10.26 14.08 -3.37
CA VAL A 299 8.98 14.78 -3.22
C VAL A 299 7.99 14.25 -4.25
N ALA A 300 6.91 13.65 -3.79
CA ALA A 300 5.79 13.17 -4.59
C ALA A 300 4.65 14.19 -4.54
N ARG A 301 4.30 14.77 -5.69
CA ARG A 301 3.13 15.64 -5.82
C ARG A 301 1.95 14.80 -6.26
N VAL A 302 0.92 14.73 -5.41
CA VAL A 302 -0.31 13.99 -5.73
C VAL A 302 -1.26 14.93 -6.47
N GLY A 303 -1.59 14.58 -7.70
CA GLY A 303 -2.54 15.29 -8.55
C GLY A 303 -3.79 14.48 -8.87
N LYS A 304 -4.52 14.94 -9.88
CA LYS A 304 -5.64 14.19 -10.47
C LYS A 304 -5.16 12.79 -10.91
N PRO A 305 -5.93 11.72 -10.65
CA PRO A 305 -5.60 10.39 -11.14
C PRO A 305 -5.46 10.36 -12.67
N THR A 306 -4.50 9.58 -13.15
CA THR A 306 -4.29 9.26 -14.57
C THR A 306 -5.16 8.08 -15.00
N ASP A 307 -5.24 7.80 -16.30
CA ASP A 307 -5.97 6.62 -16.80
C ASP A 307 -5.40 5.31 -16.25
N GLU A 308 -4.07 5.24 -16.07
CA GLU A 308 -3.38 4.13 -15.40
C GLU A 308 -3.86 4.00 -13.94
N ASP A 309 -3.96 5.12 -13.21
CA ASP A 309 -4.43 5.08 -11.81
C ASP A 309 -5.89 4.57 -11.73
N TYR A 310 -6.76 4.93 -12.68
CA TYR A 310 -8.15 4.46 -12.73
C TYR A 310 -8.30 2.98 -13.13
N ALA A 311 -7.26 2.39 -13.72
CA ALA A 311 -7.21 0.98 -14.05
C ALA A 311 -6.91 0.10 -12.83
N HIS A 312 -6.45 0.68 -11.73
CA HIS A 312 -6.08 -0.03 -10.49
C HIS A 312 -6.90 0.42 -9.28
N THR A 313 -6.66 -0.22 -8.13
CA THR A 313 -7.25 0.15 -6.84
C THR A 313 -6.75 1.51 -6.35
N TYR A 314 -7.50 2.21 -5.50
CA TYR A 314 -7.21 3.59 -5.11
C TYR A 314 -5.80 3.83 -4.55
N LEU A 315 -5.35 2.96 -3.63
CA LEU A 315 -4.07 3.11 -2.95
C LEU A 315 -2.86 2.76 -3.85
N TRP A 316 -3.08 2.08 -4.98
CA TRP A 316 -2.04 1.62 -5.90
C TRP A 316 -1.11 2.76 -6.35
N ARG A 317 -1.68 3.91 -6.70
CA ARG A 317 -0.91 5.05 -7.24
C ARG A 317 0.10 5.63 -6.26
N PHE A 318 -0.19 5.57 -4.96
CA PHE A 318 0.69 6.12 -3.93
C PHE A 318 1.90 5.23 -3.68
N CYS A 319 1.75 3.91 -3.90
CA CYS A 319 2.82 2.94 -3.71
C CYS A 319 4.05 3.21 -4.59
N ARG A 320 3.86 3.80 -5.78
CA ARG A 320 4.96 4.18 -6.69
C ARG A 320 5.97 5.11 -6.01
N SER A 321 5.49 5.93 -5.08
CA SER A 321 6.28 6.96 -4.40
C SER A 321 6.73 6.56 -3.00
N LEU A 322 6.42 5.36 -2.52
CA LEU A 322 6.91 4.89 -1.22
C LEU A 322 8.43 4.71 -1.20
N PRO A 323 9.09 4.99 -0.06
CA PRO A 323 10.55 4.97 0.06
C PRO A 323 11.11 3.56 0.11
N GLY A 324 12.31 3.38 -0.47
CA GLY A 324 13.16 2.24 -0.18
C GLY A 324 13.90 2.40 1.15
N PRO A 325 14.61 1.35 1.62
CA PRO A 325 15.39 1.39 2.85
C PRO A 325 16.31 2.61 2.91
N GLY A 326 16.32 3.32 4.03
CA GLY A 326 17.16 4.49 4.26
C GLY A 326 16.72 5.78 3.55
N HIS A 327 15.56 5.79 2.89
CA HIS A 327 15.08 6.95 2.13
C HIS A 327 13.85 7.61 2.76
N ILE A 328 13.65 8.87 2.39
CA ILE A 328 12.51 9.70 2.79
C ILE A 328 11.60 9.94 1.60
N SER A 329 10.29 9.73 1.75
CA SER A 329 9.30 10.18 0.76
C SER A 329 8.41 11.26 1.36
N ILE A 330 8.31 12.38 0.66
CA ILE A 330 7.54 13.55 1.08
C ILE A 330 6.38 13.71 0.12
N PHE A 331 5.16 13.50 0.60
CA PHE A 331 3.94 13.63 -0.16
C PHE A 331 3.34 15.03 0.02
N ASP A 332 3.22 15.79 -1.08
CA ASP A 332 2.44 17.03 -1.15
C ASP A 332 1.04 16.68 -1.66
N ARG A 333 0.07 16.67 -0.73
CA ARG A 333 -1.18 15.90 -0.80
C ARG A 333 -0.93 14.39 -0.82
N THR A 334 -1.94 13.62 -0.42
CA THR A 334 -1.79 12.19 -0.07
C THR A 334 -3.04 11.36 -0.45
N TRP A 335 -3.13 10.12 0.05
CA TRP A 335 -4.34 9.29 -0.01
C TRP A 335 -5.53 9.86 0.75
N TYR A 336 -5.34 10.85 1.62
CA TYR A 336 -6.41 11.50 2.36
C TYR A 336 -7.39 12.31 1.49
N GLY A 337 -7.09 12.52 0.20
CA GLY A 337 -8.04 13.12 -0.75
C GLY A 337 -9.42 12.42 -0.76
N ARG A 338 -9.44 11.08 -0.63
CA ARG A 338 -10.65 10.25 -0.54
C ARG A 338 -11.55 10.57 0.65
N MET A 339 -11.00 11.17 1.70
CA MET A 339 -11.73 11.55 2.92
C MET A 339 -12.04 13.05 3.00
N MET A 340 -11.62 13.84 2.00
CA MET A 340 -11.82 15.29 1.99
C MET A 340 -12.41 15.77 0.67
N VAL A 341 -11.58 15.99 -0.35
CA VAL A 341 -12.01 16.58 -1.62
C VAL A 341 -12.95 15.67 -2.41
N GLU A 342 -12.68 14.37 -2.44
CA GLU A 342 -13.46 13.43 -3.26
C GLU A 342 -14.94 13.32 -2.85
N PRO A 343 -15.31 13.14 -1.55
CA PRO A 343 -16.72 13.06 -1.17
C PRO A 343 -17.45 14.40 -1.31
N ILE A 344 -16.75 15.53 -1.11
CA ILE A 344 -17.34 16.88 -1.21
C ILE A 344 -17.61 17.28 -2.67
N GLU A 345 -16.77 16.83 -3.59
CA GLU A 345 -16.90 17.10 -5.03
C GLU A 345 -17.60 15.96 -5.79
N GLY A 346 -17.95 14.87 -5.12
CA GLY A 346 -18.63 13.71 -5.73
C GLY A 346 -17.73 12.85 -6.62
N PHE A 347 -16.43 12.80 -6.35
CA PHE A 347 -15.46 11.94 -7.04
C PHE A 347 -15.33 10.54 -6.45
N CYS A 348 -15.97 10.28 -5.31
CA CYS A 348 -16.11 8.94 -4.74
C CYS A 348 -17.57 8.66 -4.35
N THR A 349 -17.91 7.38 -4.24
CA THR A 349 -19.21 6.96 -3.71
C THR A 349 -19.24 7.11 -2.19
N LYS A 350 -20.45 7.08 -1.63
CA LYS A 350 -20.64 7.12 -0.17
C LYS A 350 -20.00 5.89 0.49
N GLU A 351 -20.12 4.73 -0.15
CA GLU A 351 -19.56 3.47 0.33
C GLU A 351 -18.03 3.52 0.35
N GLU A 352 -17.40 4.06 -0.70
CA GLU A 352 -15.95 4.28 -0.75
C GLU A 352 -15.49 5.20 0.37
N TYR A 353 -16.16 6.33 0.58
CA TYR A 353 -15.84 7.24 1.69
C TYR A 353 -15.95 6.55 3.06
N GLN A 354 -17.04 5.81 3.29
CA GLN A 354 -17.32 5.17 4.59
C GLN A 354 -16.25 4.17 5.03
N ARG A 355 -15.67 3.41 4.10
CA ARG A 355 -14.61 2.44 4.40
C ARG A 355 -13.19 3.04 4.40
N SER A 356 -13.01 4.24 3.86
CA SER A 356 -11.69 4.83 3.62
C SER A 356 -10.80 4.92 4.86
N ALA A 357 -11.37 5.27 6.02
CA ALA A 357 -10.60 5.37 7.27
C ALA A 357 -9.95 4.03 7.65
N ALA A 358 -10.72 2.94 7.58
CA ALA A 358 -10.25 1.61 7.91
C ALA A 358 -9.22 1.09 6.88
N GLU A 359 -9.46 1.35 5.60
CA GLU A 359 -8.52 1.01 4.51
C GLU A 359 -7.18 1.75 4.68
N ILE A 360 -7.22 3.06 4.94
CA ILE A 360 -6.03 3.90 5.16
C ILE A 360 -5.29 3.46 6.42
N ASN A 361 -5.98 3.21 7.53
CA ASN A 361 -5.34 2.73 8.76
C ASN A 361 -4.68 1.36 8.56
N THR A 362 -5.32 0.45 7.82
CA THR A 362 -4.72 -0.85 7.47
C THR A 362 -3.46 -0.67 6.65
N PHE A 363 -3.50 0.20 5.63
CA PHE A 363 -2.34 0.52 4.81
C PHE A 363 -1.19 1.13 5.62
N GLU A 364 -1.48 2.10 6.49
CA GLU A 364 -0.48 2.74 7.36
C GLU A 364 0.08 1.79 8.40
N SER A 365 -0.72 0.86 8.94
CA SER A 365 -0.24 -0.21 9.83
C SER A 365 0.75 -1.10 9.09
N MET A 366 0.39 -1.61 7.90
CA MET A 366 1.29 -2.45 7.10
C MET A 366 2.63 -1.74 6.77
N LEU A 367 2.57 -0.44 6.51
CA LEU A 367 3.77 0.38 6.30
C LEU A 367 4.60 0.48 7.59
N SER A 368 3.98 0.78 8.72
CA SER A 368 4.66 0.88 10.01
C SER A 368 5.28 -0.45 10.44
N ASP A 369 4.55 -1.56 10.32
CA ASP A 369 4.99 -2.93 10.60
C ASP A 369 6.14 -3.36 9.69
N SER A 370 6.26 -2.76 8.50
CA SER A 370 7.42 -2.94 7.61
C SER A 370 8.64 -2.08 8.00
N GLY A 371 8.54 -1.27 9.05
CA GLY A 371 9.61 -0.41 9.56
C GLY A 371 9.52 1.06 9.11
N ALA A 372 8.39 1.52 8.58
CA ALA A 372 8.19 2.93 8.25
C ALA A 372 8.04 3.81 9.51
N ILE A 373 8.68 4.97 9.48
CA ILE A 373 8.36 6.10 10.35
C ILE A 373 7.38 6.99 9.57
N ILE A 374 6.13 7.07 10.01
CA ILE A 374 5.07 7.84 9.33
C ILE A 374 4.76 9.08 10.15
N ILE A 375 4.81 10.26 9.50
CA ILE A 375 4.41 11.53 10.12
C ILE A 375 3.46 12.25 9.18
N LYS A 376 2.27 12.60 9.67
CA LYS A 376 1.24 13.29 8.90
C LYS A 376 1.06 14.70 9.43
N PHE A 377 1.17 15.70 8.58
CA PHE A 377 1.02 17.11 8.95
C PHE A 377 -0.27 17.67 8.39
N TRP A 378 -1.10 18.24 9.26
CA TRP A 378 -2.22 19.10 8.87
C TRP A 378 -1.85 20.56 9.16
N LEU A 379 -1.64 21.38 8.12
CA LEU A 379 -1.37 22.79 8.30
C LEU A 379 -2.68 23.58 8.41
N ASP A 380 -2.95 24.09 9.60
CA ASP A 380 -4.22 24.73 9.92
C ASP A 380 -4.11 26.26 9.92
N ILE A 381 -5.08 26.93 9.31
CA ILE A 381 -5.20 28.39 9.26
C ILE A 381 -6.67 28.76 9.43
N ASP A 382 -6.96 29.98 9.83
CA ASP A 382 -8.32 30.50 9.84
C ASP A 382 -8.76 31.04 8.46
N LYS A 383 -10.07 31.26 8.34
CA LYS A 383 -10.70 31.85 7.14
C LYS A 383 -10.07 33.18 6.76
N ASP A 384 -9.73 34.05 7.71
CA ASP A 384 -9.26 35.41 7.43
C ASP A 384 -7.83 35.40 6.87
N THR A 385 -6.96 34.60 7.46
CA THR A 385 -5.60 34.33 7.01
C THR A 385 -5.60 33.76 5.60
N GLN A 386 -6.51 32.82 5.30
CA GLN A 386 -6.61 32.27 3.94
C GLN A 386 -6.97 33.37 2.93
N LEU A 387 -7.97 34.21 3.23
CA LEU A 387 -8.39 35.30 2.34
C LEU A 387 -7.26 36.32 2.13
N GLN A 388 -6.56 36.71 3.20
CA GLN A 388 -5.41 37.60 3.11
C GLN A 388 -4.36 37.01 2.16
N ARG A 389 -4.04 35.72 2.28
CA ARG A 389 -3.06 35.04 1.43
C ARG A 389 -3.52 34.91 -0.02
N PHE A 390 -4.82 34.77 -0.28
CA PHE A 390 -5.37 34.81 -1.64
C PHE A 390 -5.18 36.19 -2.25
N ASN A 391 -5.52 37.25 -1.51
CA ASN A 391 -5.31 38.63 -1.98
C ASN A 391 -3.82 38.92 -2.25
N ASP A 392 -2.92 38.51 -1.35
CA ASP A 392 -1.48 38.66 -1.53
C ASP A 392 -0.96 37.93 -2.79
N ARG A 393 -1.45 36.72 -3.07
CA ARG A 393 -1.08 35.94 -4.26
C ARG A 393 -1.61 36.56 -5.54
N LYS A 394 -2.82 37.12 -5.52
CA LYS A 394 -3.42 37.82 -6.65
C LYS A 394 -2.65 39.09 -7.01
N ALA A 395 -2.14 39.78 -5.99
CA ALA A 395 -1.35 41.01 -6.16
C ALA A 395 0.10 40.75 -6.62
N ASP A 396 0.66 39.56 -6.38
CA ASP A 396 2.05 39.21 -6.71
C ASP A 396 2.14 38.45 -8.07
N PRO A 397 2.69 39.07 -9.13
CA PRO A 397 2.81 38.44 -10.45
C PRO A 397 3.54 37.09 -10.47
N LEU A 398 4.46 36.84 -9.52
CA LEU A 398 5.20 35.59 -9.42
C LEU A 398 4.41 34.47 -8.73
N LYS A 399 3.26 34.79 -8.14
CA LYS A 399 2.41 33.85 -7.38
C LYS A 399 0.99 33.73 -7.91
N GLN A 400 0.58 34.57 -8.87
CA GLN A 400 -0.76 34.52 -9.47
C GLN A 400 -1.14 33.14 -9.99
N TRP A 401 -0.19 32.40 -10.59
CA TRP A 401 -0.41 31.03 -11.08
C TRP A 401 -0.81 30.02 -9.98
N LYS A 402 -0.65 30.36 -8.69
CA LYS A 402 -1.02 29.51 -7.54
C LYS A 402 -2.46 29.73 -7.08
N LEU A 403 -3.26 30.49 -7.82
CA LEU A 403 -4.68 30.69 -7.58
C LEU A 403 -5.46 30.24 -8.79
N THR A 404 -6.53 29.52 -8.52
CA THR A 404 -7.49 28.99 -9.48
C THR A 404 -8.90 29.33 -9.01
N ASP A 405 -9.89 29.25 -9.91
CA ASP A 405 -11.29 29.44 -9.54
C ASP A 405 -11.77 28.34 -8.56
N GLU A 406 -11.11 27.18 -8.57
CA GLU A 406 -11.34 26.10 -7.62
C GLU A 406 -11.00 26.50 -6.18
N ASP A 407 -9.91 27.25 -5.95
CA ASP A 407 -9.53 27.72 -4.62
C ASP A 407 -10.64 28.60 -3.98
N TRP A 408 -11.32 29.41 -4.78
CA TRP A 408 -12.43 30.25 -4.31
C TRP A 408 -13.69 29.43 -4.01
N ARG A 409 -14.04 28.47 -4.87
CA ARG A 409 -15.17 27.56 -4.64
C ARG A 409 -14.96 26.69 -3.39
N ASN A 410 -13.75 26.19 -3.17
CA ASN A 410 -13.41 25.40 -1.99
C ASN A 410 -13.59 26.22 -0.71
N ARG A 411 -13.21 27.50 -0.75
CA ARG A 411 -13.41 28.43 0.38
C ARG A 411 -14.90 28.63 0.71
N GLU A 412 -15.79 28.71 -0.28
CA GLU A 412 -17.23 28.84 -0.04
C GLU A 412 -17.80 27.62 0.70
N LYS A 413 -17.17 26.45 0.55
CA LYS A 413 -17.52 25.20 1.22
C LYS A 413 -16.76 24.97 2.54
N TRP A 414 -16.14 25.99 3.13
CA TRP A 414 -15.27 25.84 4.31
C TRP A 414 -15.89 24.99 5.43
N ASP A 415 -17.13 25.30 5.82
CA ASP A 415 -17.79 24.65 6.96
C ASP A 415 -18.03 23.15 6.67
N ILE A 416 -18.25 22.79 5.40
CA ILE A 416 -18.35 21.39 4.97
C ILE A 416 -16.97 20.74 5.07
N TYR A 417 -15.92 21.37 4.53
CA TYR A 417 -14.56 20.82 4.60
C TYR A 417 -14.12 20.57 6.04
N GLU A 418 -14.45 21.48 6.96
CA GLU A 418 -14.11 21.37 8.38
C GLU A 418 -14.62 20.07 8.99
N GLU A 419 -15.88 19.70 8.75
CA GLU A 419 -16.47 18.44 9.24
C GLU A 419 -15.71 17.21 8.72
N TYR A 420 -15.35 17.19 7.43
CA TYR A 420 -14.60 16.09 6.82
C TYR A 420 -13.16 16.02 7.31
N ILE A 421 -12.50 17.17 7.53
CA ILE A 421 -11.15 17.24 8.07
C ILE A 421 -11.10 16.71 9.49
N ASP A 422 -12.04 17.13 10.34
CA ASP A 422 -12.09 16.66 11.73
C ASP A 422 -12.39 15.16 11.79
N ALA A 423 -13.36 14.67 10.99
CA ALA A 423 -13.64 13.25 10.88
C ALA A 423 -12.42 12.45 10.38
N MET A 424 -11.71 12.95 9.37
CA MET A 424 -10.49 12.34 8.85
C MET A 424 -9.40 12.24 9.94
N ILE A 425 -9.11 13.34 10.64
CA ILE A 425 -8.09 13.34 11.69
C ILE A 425 -8.48 12.38 12.81
N SER A 426 -9.69 12.50 13.36
CA SER A 426 -10.15 11.66 14.47
C SER A 426 -10.19 10.17 14.12
N SER A 427 -10.53 9.81 12.88
CA SER A 427 -10.61 8.39 12.48
C SER A 427 -9.26 7.80 12.06
N THR A 428 -8.22 8.62 11.86
CA THR A 428 -6.91 8.15 11.37
C THR A 428 -5.70 8.64 12.17
N ASN A 429 -5.89 9.28 13.33
CA ASN A 429 -4.81 9.69 14.24
C ASN A 429 -4.30 8.52 15.10
N THR A 430 -3.79 7.48 14.44
CA THR A 430 -3.34 6.24 15.09
C THR A 430 -1.98 6.41 15.79
N PRO A 431 -1.63 5.56 16.79
CA PRO A 431 -0.34 5.65 17.46
C PRO A 431 0.87 5.41 16.55
N TYR A 432 0.71 4.58 15.51
CA TYR A 432 1.77 4.22 14.55
C TYR A 432 1.87 5.22 13.38
N ALA A 433 0.83 6.02 13.14
CA ALA A 433 0.82 7.08 12.15
C ALA A 433 0.04 8.29 12.72
N PRO A 434 0.67 9.11 13.59
CA PRO A 434 0.00 10.22 14.22
C PRO A 434 -0.16 11.42 13.28
N TRP A 435 -1.25 12.17 13.49
CA TRP A 435 -1.46 13.50 12.93
C TRP A 435 -0.80 14.56 13.80
N VAL A 436 -0.07 15.45 13.15
CA VAL A 436 0.54 16.64 13.73
C VAL A 436 -0.18 17.84 13.13
N VAL A 437 -1.06 18.45 13.92
CA VAL A 437 -1.74 19.68 13.53
C VAL A 437 -0.83 20.86 13.80
N VAL A 438 -0.56 21.66 12.76
CA VAL A 438 0.43 22.74 12.78
C VAL A 438 -0.28 24.10 12.68
N PRO A 439 -0.21 24.96 13.72
CA PRO A 439 -0.66 26.34 13.64
C PRO A 439 0.09 27.09 12.53
N ALA A 440 -0.61 27.38 11.44
CA ALA A 440 0.01 27.86 10.22
C ALA A 440 -0.33 29.29 9.83
N ASN A 441 -1.02 30.06 10.70
CA ASN A 441 -1.24 31.49 10.51
C ASN A 441 0.08 32.24 10.29
N ASN A 442 1.07 31.95 11.14
CA ASN A 442 2.44 32.39 10.96
C ASN A 442 3.29 31.33 10.23
N LYS A 443 3.74 31.65 9.01
CA LYS A 443 4.53 30.73 8.18
C LYS A 443 5.84 30.28 8.84
N LYS A 444 6.54 31.19 9.53
CA LYS A 444 7.82 30.88 10.18
C LYS A 444 7.62 29.93 11.36
N TYR A 445 6.57 30.15 12.15
CA TYR A 445 6.20 29.24 13.23
C TYR A 445 5.89 27.84 12.69
N ALA A 446 5.01 27.72 11.69
CA ALA A 446 4.68 26.43 11.09
C ALA A 446 5.90 25.68 10.54
N GLN A 447 6.79 26.38 9.84
CA GLN A 447 8.01 25.81 9.28
C GLN A 447 8.93 25.26 10.39
N LEU A 448 9.10 25.99 11.49
CA LEU A 448 9.88 25.49 12.63
C LEU A 448 9.17 24.33 13.33
N THR A 449 7.85 24.39 13.52
CA THR A 449 7.09 23.29 14.14
C THR A 449 7.26 22.00 13.36
N VAL A 450 7.11 22.04 12.04
CA VAL A 450 7.34 20.87 11.18
C VAL A 450 8.77 20.34 11.33
N MET A 451 9.78 21.21 11.28
CA MET A 451 11.19 20.81 11.41
C MET A 451 11.51 20.23 12.80
N ARG A 452 11.03 20.87 13.87
CA ARG A 452 11.17 20.39 15.26
C ARG A 452 10.56 19.01 15.43
N THR A 453 9.33 18.82 14.92
CA THR A 453 8.64 17.53 15.01
C THR A 453 9.38 16.45 14.24
N LEU A 454 9.79 16.72 13.00
CA LEU A 454 10.55 15.77 12.19
C LEU A 454 11.85 15.36 12.88
N VAL A 455 12.67 16.34 13.28
CA VAL A 455 13.93 16.09 13.98
C VAL A 455 13.70 15.34 15.28
N GLY A 456 12.70 15.73 16.08
CA GLY A 456 12.38 15.09 17.35
C GLY A 456 11.97 13.62 17.19
N VAL A 457 11.12 13.32 16.21
CA VAL A 457 10.71 11.94 15.91
C VAL A 457 11.91 11.13 15.41
N LEU A 458 12.67 11.63 14.42
CA LEU A 458 13.82 10.89 13.90
C LEU A 458 14.89 10.65 14.96
N ARG A 459 15.14 11.61 15.85
CA ARG A 459 16.04 11.42 16.98
C ARG A 459 15.58 10.27 17.88
N ARG A 460 14.30 10.29 18.27
CA ARG A 460 13.72 9.23 19.11
C ARG A 460 13.79 7.85 18.45
N GLU A 461 13.57 7.78 17.14
CA GLU A 461 13.46 6.52 16.40
C GLU A 461 14.81 5.93 15.92
N LEU A 462 15.87 6.75 15.84
CA LEU A 462 17.16 6.35 15.27
C LEU A 462 18.30 6.35 16.29
N GLU A 463 18.12 6.99 17.44
CA GLU A 463 19.13 7.04 18.52
C GLU A 463 18.72 6.25 19.76
N SER A 464 17.48 5.75 19.81
CA SER A 464 17.06 4.69 20.73
C SER A 464 17.68 3.36 20.33
#